data_AF-A0A2U0S975-F1
#
_entry.id   AF-A0A2U0S975-F1
#
_cell.length_a   1.000
_cell.length_b   1.000
_cell.length_c   1.000
_cell.angle_alpha   90.00
_cell.angle_beta   90.00
_cell.angle_gamma   90.00
#
_symmetry.space_group_name_H-M   'P 1'
#
loop_
_entity.id
_entity.type
_entity.pdbx_description
1 polymer ?
#
loop_
_entity_poly.entity_id
_entity_poly.type
_entity_poly.pdbx_seq_one_letter_code
_entity_poly.pdbx_strand_id
1 'polypeptide(L)' 'ALDHRTPEDRAASAALARVRIDAGVPVPLLPDLFLAAAARHPAAPALHCGAQTMDYAALRSRALAVAHQLAARGARP' A
#
# COMPACT_ATOMS: atom_id res chain seq x y z
N ALA A 1 -16.93 -6.27 10.55
CA ALA A 1 -16.48 -4.87 10.57
C ALA A 1 -14.98 -4.87 10.86
N LEU A 2 -14.14 -4.64 9.86
CA LEU A 2 -12.67 -4.68 9.99
C LEU A 2 -12.12 -3.27 9.84
N ASP A 3 -12.29 -2.44 10.86
CA ASP A 3 -11.53 -1.18 10.97
C ASP A 3 -10.26 -1.47 11.78
N HIS A 4 -9.15 -1.67 11.07
CA HIS A 4 -7.82 -1.94 11.62
C HIS A 4 -6.99 -0.65 11.77
N ARG A 5 -7.54 0.53 11.43
CA ARG A 5 -6.84 1.80 11.58
C ARG A 5 -6.72 2.16 13.06
N THR A 6 -5.48 2.33 13.50
CA THR A 6 -5.18 2.92 14.80
C THR A 6 -5.57 4.41 14.80
N PRO A 7 -5.82 5.02 15.97
CA PRO A 7 -5.98 6.47 16.06
C PRO A 7 -4.74 7.25 15.56
N GLU A 8 -3.55 6.65 15.63
CA GLU A 8 -2.31 7.21 15.07
C GLU A 8 -2.34 7.30 13.54
N ASP A 9 -2.91 6.31 12.85
CA ASP A 9 -3.12 6.35 11.40
C ASP A 9 -4.09 7.46 10.98
N ARG A 10 -5.06 7.82 11.82
CA ARG A 10 -5.95 8.97 11.58
C ARG A 10 -5.21 10.29 11.72
N ALA A 11 -4.34 10.42 12.72
CA ALA A 11 -3.51 11.61 12.90
C ALA A 11 -2.47 11.76 11.77
N ALA A 12 -1.85 10.67 11.33
CA ALA A 12 -0.95 10.65 10.18
C ALA A 12 -1.69 10.94 8.87
N SER A 13 -2.93 10.44 8.69
CA SER A 13 -3.76 10.76 7.52
C SER A 13 -4.20 12.22 7.47
N ALA A 14 -4.43 12.87 8.63
CA ALA A 14 -4.71 14.30 8.70
C ALA A 14 -3.48 15.16 8.35
N ALA A 15 -2.27 14.61 8.56
CA ALA A 15 -1.00 15.23 8.20
C ALA A 15 -0.53 14.95 6.77
N LEU A 16 -1.09 13.93 6.09
CA LEU A 16 -0.93 13.74 4.64
C LEU A 16 -1.68 14.85 3.92
N ALA A 17 -0.97 15.97 3.75
CA ALA A 17 -1.39 17.09 2.93
C ALA A 17 -2.01 16.58 1.63
N ARG A 18 -3.19 17.09 1.29
CA ARG A 18 -3.86 16.82 0.00
C ARG A 18 -2.82 16.97 -1.10
N VAL A 19 -2.43 15.85 -1.71
CA VAL A 19 -1.59 15.87 -2.90
C VAL A 19 -2.40 16.57 -3.98
N ARG A 20 -1.95 17.78 -4.36
CA ARG A 20 -2.53 18.49 -5.48
C ARG A 20 -2.09 17.73 -6.73
N ILE A 21 -3.05 17.15 -7.45
CA ILE A 21 -2.79 16.53 -8.75
C ILE A 21 -3.08 17.61 -9.79
N ASP A 22 -2.05 18.09 -10.47
CA ASP A 22 -2.22 19.02 -11.58
C ASP A 22 -2.85 18.30 -12.78
N ALA A 23 -3.84 18.93 -13.40
CA ALA A 23 -4.50 18.37 -14.57
C ALA A 23 -3.53 18.31 -15.75
N GLY A 24 -3.21 17.08 -16.20
CA GLY A 24 -2.34 16.83 -17.36
C GLY A 24 -1.04 16.08 -17.06
N VAL A 25 -0.70 15.85 -15.79
CA VAL A 25 0.43 14.98 -15.42
C VAL A 25 -0.04 13.53 -15.33
N PRO A 26 0.64 12.57 -15.99
CA PRO A 26 0.36 11.15 -15.79
C PRO A 26 0.54 10.81 -14.30
N VAL A 27 -0.55 10.46 -13.63
CA VAL A 27 -0.50 10.07 -12.23
C VAL A 27 -0.03 8.62 -12.17
N PRO A 28 1.06 8.31 -11.46
CA PRO A 28 1.49 6.93 -11.28
C PRO A 28 0.39 6.12 -10.58
N LEU A 29 0.22 4.87 -11.00
CA LEU A 29 -0.79 4.01 -10.39
C LEU A 29 -0.40 3.73 -8.93
N LEU A 30 -1.40 3.59 -8.06
CA LEU A 30 -1.16 3.27 -6.65
C LEU A 30 -0.26 2.03 -6.46
N PRO A 31 -0.42 0.92 -7.21
CA PRO A 31 0.49 -0.22 -7.15
C PRO A 31 1.95 0.16 -7.44
N ASP A 32 2.21 1.04 -8.40
CA ASP A 32 3.57 1.45 -8.76
C ASP A 32 4.22 2.25 -7.63
N LEU A 33 3.47 3.19 -7.06
CA LEU A 33 3.92 3.97 -5.90
C LEU A 33 4.23 3.06 -4.70
N PHE A 34 3.38 2.07 -4.45
CA PHE A 34 3.58 1.09 -3.38
C PHE A 34 4.84 0.24 -3.61
N LEU A 35 5.04 -0.29 -4.81
CA LEU A 35 6.22 -1.09 -5.13
C LEU A 35 7.51 -0.27 -5.00
N ALA A 36 7.48 0.99 -5.42
CA ALA A 36 8.60 1.90 -5.28
C ALA A 36 8.91 2.21 -3.80
N ALA A 37 7.87 2.44 -2.98
CA ALA A 37 8.04 2.62 -1.53
C ALA A 37 8.63 1.36 -0.88
N ALA A 38 8.13 0.18 -1.24
CA ALA A 38 8.61 -1.10 -0.71
C ALA A 38 10.07 -1.40 -1.09
N ALA A 39 10.53 -0.94 -2.26
CA ALA A 39 11.92 -1.05 -2.65
C ALA A 39 12.82 -0.08 -1.87
N ARG A 40 12.34 1.12 -1.54
CA ARG A 40 13.10 2.12 -0.77
C ARG A 40 13.20 1.79 0.72
N HIS A 41 12.16 1.18 1.29
CA HIS A 41 12.06 0.94 2.73
C HIS A 41 11.64 -0.50 3.07
N PRO A 42 12.37 -1.54 2.61
CA PRO A 42 11.93 -2.93 2.70
C PRO A 42 11.68 -3.41 4.14
N ALA A 43 12.49 -2.95 5.10
CA ALA A 43 12.40 -3.35 6.50
C ALA A 43 11.50 -2.42 7.36
N ALA A 44 10.93 -1.37 6.78
CA ALA A 44 10.04 -0.48 7.53
C ALA A 44 8.66 -1.16 7.74
N PRO A 45 8.03 -1.02 8.92
CA PRO A 45 6.69 -1.54 9.16
C PRO A 45 5.69 -0.89 8.20
N ALA A 46 4.92 -1.72 7.51
CA ALA A 46 3.99 -1.29 6.46
C ALA A 46 2.53 -1.56 6.81
N LEU A 47 2.27 -2.58 7.63
CA LEU A 47 0.91 -2.96 8.04
C LEU A 47 0.92 -3.49 9.46
N HIS A 48 0.04 -2.94 10.30
CA HIS A 48 -0.31 -3.48 11.59
C HIS A 48 -1.70 -4.11 11.52
N CYS A 49 -1.83 -5.37 11.94
CA CYS A 49 -3.09 -6.09 12.00
C CYS A 49 -3.20 -6.80 13.37
N GLY A 50 -3.85 -6.13 14.32
CA GLY A 50 -3.85 -6.56 15.71
C GLY A 50 -2.43 -6.56 16.28
N ALA A 51 -1.98 -7.71 16.79
CA ALA A 51 -0.61 -7.89 17.32
C ALA A 51 0.44 -8.19 16.23
N GLN A 52 0.02 -8.40 14.97
CA GLN A 52 0.93 -8.71 13.88
C GLN A 52 1.38 -7.44 13.17
N THR A 53 2.67 -7.36 12.88
CA THR A 53 3.27 -6.30 12.07
C THR A 53 3.95 -6.94 10.88
N MET A 54 3.70 -6.41 9.68
CA MET A 54 4.41 -6.79 8.46
C MET A 54 5.22 -5.60 7.95
N ASP A 55 6.46 -5.86 7.55
CA ASP A 55 7.27 -4.88 6.84
C ASP A 55 6.85 -4.78 5.35
N TYR A 56 7.39 -3.78 4.66
CA TYR A 56 7.11 -3.55 3.25
C TYR A 56 7.54 -4.73 2.35
N ALA A 57 8.63 -5.41 2.67
CA ALA A 57 9.12 -6.55 1.89
C ALA A 57 8.15 -7.75 1.96
N ALA A 58 7.69 -8.10 3.17
CA ALA A 58 6.72 -9.15 3.40
C ALA A 58 5.36 -8.81 2.78
N LEU A 59 4.90 -7.56 2.96
CA LEU A 59 3.64 -7.10 2.40
C LEU A 59 3.67 -7.12 0.87
N ARG A 60 4.74 -6.62 0.24
CA ARG A 60 4.94 -6.66 -1.22
C ARG A 60 4.88 -8.09 -1.75
N SER A 61 5.62 -9.01 -1.12
CA SER A 61 5.69 -10.39 -1.57
C SER A 61 4.31 -11.06 -1.55
N ARG A 62 3.54 -10.85 -0.47
CA ARG A 62 2.18 -11.38 -0.36
C ARG A 62 1.22 -10.73 -1.36
N ALA A 63 1.31 -9.41 -1.55
CA ALA A 63 0.49 -8.69 -2.53
C ALA A 63 0.75 -9.16 -3.96
N LEU A 64 2.01 -9.34 -4.36
CA LEU A 64 2.36 -9.88 -5.68
C LEU A 64 1.83 -11.30 -5.87
N ALA A 65 1.95 -12.16 -4.85
CA ALA A 65 1.42 -13.52 -4.91
C ALA A 65 -0.11 -13.53 -5.18
N VAL A 66 -0.86 -12.68 -4.48
CA VAL A 66 -2.31 -12.52 -4.71
C VAL A 66 -2.59 -11.96 -6.10
N ALA A 67 -1.84 -10.95 -6.55
CA ALA A 67 -2.00 -10.39 -7.89
C ALA A 67 -1.78 -11.43 -8.99
N HIS A 68 -0.73 -12.25 -8.89
CA HIS A 68 -0.50 -13.36 -9.82
C HIS A 68 -1.63 -14.38 -9.80
N GLN A 69 -2.12 -14.73 -8.61
CA GLN A 69 -3.26 -15.65 -8.44
C GLN A 69 -4.56 -15.11 -9.05
N LEU A 70 -4.80 -13.81 -8.98
CA LEU A 70 -5.97 -13.16 -9.60
C LEU A 70 -5.82 -13.09 -11.12
N ALA A 71 -4.63 -12.72 -11.62
CA ALA A 71 -4.33 -12.69 -13.04
C ALA A 71 -4.48 -14.07 -13.70
N ALA A 72 -4.07 -15.14 -13.00
CA ALA A 72 -4.26 -16.53 -13.42
C ALA A 72 -5.74 -16.94 -13.47
N ARG A 73 -6.61 -16.30 -12.68
CA ARG A 73 -8.06 -16.51 -12.68
C ARG A 73 -8.80 -15.62 -13.68
N GLY A 74 -8.09 -14.87 -14.51
CA GLY A 74 -8.67 -14.03 -15.55
C GLY A 74 -8.93 -12.58 -15.15
N ALA A 75 -8.44 -12.12 -14.00
CA ALA A 75 -8.51 -10.70 -13.67
C ALA A 75 -7.73 -9.86 -14.70
N ARG A 76 -8.36 -8.78 -15.17
CA ARG A 76 -7.84 -7.80 -16.12
C ARG A 76 -8.28 -6.39 -15.67
N PRO A 77 -7.60 -5.33 -16.15
CA PRO A 77 -7.91 -3.94 -15.79
C PRO A 77 -9.36 -3.53 -16.04
#